data_AF-A0A816BMI0-F1
#
_entry.id   AF-A0A816BMI0-F1
#
_cell.length_a   1.000
_cell.length_b   1.000
_cell.length_c   1.000
_cell.angle_alpha   90.00
_cell.angle_beta   90.00
_cell.angle_gamma   90.00
#
_symmetry.space_group_name_H-M   'P 1'
#
loop_
_entity.id
_entity.type
_entity.pdbx_description
1 polymer ?
#
loop_
_entity_poly.entity_id
_entity_poly.type
_entity_poly.pdbx_seq_one_letter_code
_entity_poly.pdbx_strand_id
1 'polypeptide(L)'
;MVEHTQDQLELPELSTTASSSPAFSRIRTVTQHEYFEPYPTIKSWLKNEMNNPTQHIKNYFLSYLPFINWIYRYNLTWFWGDLIAGLTVGAIVIPQSMAYAGLAKLAPQFGLYSSFVGVMIYWLFATSKDISIGPVAVMSTLTGNVVEAVHKEYPQYEFHTIASSLSLIAGCIVFALGMFRLGFIVDFIPLPALAAFMTGSALNIAMGQIPTLMGNNKYLNTRASTYLVFGNFWKQIPHCNLNAALGLTSLFLLYLIRFICLRASKRFPTKEKLFFFISTLRAVFVILLYLFISWLINHNDPKNPR
;
A
#
# COMPACT_ATOMS: atom_id res chain seq x y z
N MET A 1 46.19 35.24 -3.05
CA MET A 1 47.26 36.14 -2.57
C MET A 1 46.58 37.23 -1.76
N VAL A 2 46.99 37.40 -0.50
CA VAL A 2 46.53 38.38 0.51
C VAL A 2 45.15 38.08 1.12
N GLU A 3 45.02 37.41 2.27
CA GLU A 3 45.29 37.77 3.69
C GLU A 3 44.36 38.81 4.34
N HIS A 4 43.74 38.34 5.42
CA HIS A 4 43.41 38.99 6.70
C HIS A 4 42.90 40.43 6.73
N THR A 5 41.69 40.59 7.29
CA THR A 5 41.43 41.67 8.26
C THR A 5 40.49 41.15 9.35
N GLN A 6 40.97 41.25 10.58
CA GLN A 6 40.26 41.00 11.83
C GLN A 6 39.21 42.09 12.03
N ASP A 7 37.99 41.72 12.44
CA ASP A 7 37.12 42.63 13.17
C ASP A 7 36.81 42.00 14.53
N GLN A 8 37.44 42.58 15.55
CA GLN A 8 37.08 42.39 16.95
C GLN A 8 35.80 43.18 17.21
N LEU A 9 34.74 42.48 17.62
CA LEU A 9 33.58 43.10 18.26
C LEU A 9 33.61 42.72 19.74
N GLU A 10 34.24 43.60 20.51
CA GLU A 10 34.11 43.67 21.98
C GLU A 10 32.63 43.85 22.34
N LEU A 11 32.09 42.96 23.17
CA LEU A 11 30.81 43.15 23.84
C LEU A 11 31.07 43.65 25.26
N PRO A 12 30.33 44.67 25.75
CA PRO A 12 30.70 45.39 26.96
C PRO A 12 30.47 44.55 28.22
N GLU A 13 31.46 44.55 29.11
CA GLU A 13 31.33 44.09 30.49
C GLU A 13 30.28 44.93 31.22
N LEU A 14 29.17 44.31 31.63
CA LEU A 14 28.24 44.91 32.58
C LEU A 14 28.29 44.11 33.89
N SER A 15 29.14 44.56 34.82
CA SER A 15 29.04 44.20 36.23
C SER A 15 28.26 45.30 36.95
N THR A 16 27.14 44.94 37.59
CA THR A 16 26.65 45.52 38.86
C THR A 16 25.36 44.82 39.31
N THR A 17 25.53 43.96 40.31
CA THR A 17 24.69 43.74 41.51
C THR A 17 23.27 44.34 41.58
N ALA A 18 22.25 43.48 41.76
CA ALA A 18 21.32 43.53 42.92
C ALA A 18 20.13 42.52 42.82
N SER A 19 20.09 41.62 43.81
CA SER A 19 18.92 41.24 44.63
C SER A 19 17.72 40.43 44.06
N SER A 20 17.60 39.22 44.63
CA SER A 20 16.37 38.58 45.15
C SER A 20 15.35 37.93 44.18
N SER A 21 15.43 36.59 44.06
CA SER A 21 14.27 35.66 44.12
C SER A 21 14.75 34.20 43.99
N PRO A 22 14.49 33.29 44.95
CA PRO A 22 15.02 31.92 44.91
C PRO A 22 14.15 30.92 44.11
N ALA A 23 13.26 31.39 43.23
CA ALA A 23 12.20 30.55 42.65
C ALA A 23 12.40 30.10 41.18
N PHE A 24 13.47 30.55 40.50
CA PHE A 24 13.63 30.27 39.06
C PHE A 24 14.93 29.52 38.67
N SER A 25 15.70 29.02 39.63
CA SER A 25 17.03 28.44 39.39
C SER A 25 17.08 26.98 38.93
N ARG A 26 16.01 26.44 38.30
CA ARG A 26 16.04 25.10 37.70
C ARG A 26 15.65 25.09 36.23
N ILE A 27 16.17 26.03 35.45
CA ILE A 27 16.44 25.72 34.05
C ILE A 27 17.69 24.83 34.07
N ARG A 28 17.51 23.51 33.89
CA ARG A 28 18.62 22.65 33.48
C ARG A 28 19.09 23.20 32.14
N THR A 29 20.12 24.04 32.15
CA THR A 29 20.94 24.29 30.97
C THR A 29 21.48 22.92 30.58
N VAL A 30 20.82 22.28 29.62
CA VAL A 30 21.37 21.14 28.90
C VAL A 30 22.58 21.74 28.19
N THR A 31 23.76 21.62 28.80
CA THR A 31 25.02 21.90 28.13
C THR A 31 25.05 20.94 26.94
N GLN A 32 24.67 21.44 25.76
CA GLN A 32 24.93 20.74 24.51
C GLN A 32 26.45 20.65 24.43
N HIS A 33 27.01 19.52 24.84
CA HIS A 33 28.38 19.19 24.47
C HIS A 33 28.38 19.15 22.95
N GLU A 34 29.01 20.15 22.35
CA GLU A 34 29.26 20.22 20.93
C GLU A 34 30.09 18.99 20.58
N TYR A 35 29.42 17.97 20.04
CA TYR A 35 30.04 16.72 19.67
C TYR A 35 30.87 16.98 18.42
N PHE A 36 32.13 17.36 18.62
CA PHE A 36 33.10 17.52 17.54
C PHE A 36 33.41 16.14 16.97
N GLU A 37 32.71 15.77 15.90
CA GLU A 37 32.99 14.58 15.14
C GLU A 37 34.25 14.85 14.29
N PRO A 38 35.40 14.21 14.57
CA PRO A 38 36.62 14.47 13.81
C PRO A 38 36.39 14.05 12.34
N TYR A 39 36.90 14.85 11.40
CA TYR A 39 36.77 14.55 9.98
C TYR A 39 37.26 13.12 9.67
N PRO A 40 36.46 12.30 8.99
CA PRO A 40 36.83 10.92 8.72
C PRO A 40 38.09 10.89 7.85
N THR A 41 39.19 10.43 8.40
CA THR A 41 40.45 10.29 7.65
C THR A 41 40.39 8.99 6.86
N ILE A 42 40.78 8.98 5.59
CA ILE A 42 40.76 7.79 4.71
C ILE A 42 41.49 6.60 5.36
N LYS A 43 42.61 6.84 6.06
CA LYS A 43 43.33 5.82 6.84
C LYS A 43 42.52 5.23 7.99
N SER A 44 41.74 6.05 8.69
CA SER A 44 40.87 5.59 9.79
C SER A 44 39.66 4.81 9.27
N TRP A 45 39.10 5.20 8.11
CA TRP A 45 38.04 4.46 7.44
C TRP A 45 38.52 3.08 6.96
N LEU A 46 39.67 3.03 6.27
CA LEU A 46 40.26 1.78 5.78
C LEU A 46 40.64 0.84 6.94
N LYS A 47 41.19 1.39 8.03
CA LYS A 47 41.54 0.62 9.23
C LYS A 47 40.30 0.04 9.92
N ASN A 48 39.20 0.80 10.00
CA ASN A 48 37.95 0.30 10.57
C ASN A 48 37.29 -0.77 9.70
N GLU A 49 37.33 -0.63 8.38
CA GLU A 49 36.74 -1.61 7.45
C GLU A 49 37.55 -2.92 7.43
N MET A 50 38.89 -2.83 7.44
CA MET A 50 39.78 -4.00 7.39
C MET A 50 39.95 -4.72 8.74
N ASN A 51 39.58 -4.09 9.86
CA ASN A 51 39.77 -4.71 11.17
C ASN A 51 38.83 -5.91 11.41
N ASN A 52 37.69 -6.02 10.71
CA ASN A 52 36.76 -7.15 10.81
C ASN A 52 35.96 -7.40 9.51
N PRO A 53 36.60 -7.92 8.43
CA PRO A 53 35.93 -8.12 7.14
C PRO A 53 34.84 -9.19 7.21
N THR A 54 35.04 -10.24 8.02
CA THR A 54 34.07 -11.32 8.22
C THR A 54 32.78 -10.82 8.87
N GLN A 55 32.89 -9.85 9.80
CA GLN A 55 31.75 -9.28 10.49
C GLN A 55 31.00 -8.26 9.62
N HIS A 56 31.70 -7.48 8.79
CA HIS A 56 31.08 -6.60 7.80
C HIS A 56 30.28 -7.40 6.76
N ILE A 57 30.85 -8.48 6.21
CA ILE A 57 30.14 -9.37 5.28
C ILE A 57 28.91 -9.98 5.96
N LYS A 58 29.05 -10.48 7.19
CA LYS A 58 27.92 -11.05 7.95
C LYS A 58 26.82 -10.02 8.20
N ASN A 59 27.17 -8.81 8.64
CA ASN A 59 26.22 -7.73 8.89
C ASN A 59 25.54 -7.27 7.60
N TYR A 60 26.28 -7.26 6.49
CA TYR A 60 25.76 -6.94 5.17
C TYR A 60 24.73 -7.98 4.70
N PHE A 61 25.01 -9.28 4.83
CA PHE A 61 24.03 -10.33 4.53
C PHE A 61 22.81 -10.27 5.47
N LEU A 62 23.04 -10.05 6.77
CA LEU A 62 21.96 -9.88 7.76
C LEU A 62 21.10 -8.64 7.48
N SER A 63 21.64 -7.61 6.82
CA SER A 63 20.88 -6.42 6.42
C SER A 63 19.82 -6.71 5.36
N TYR A 64 20.03 -7.74 4.51
CA TYR A 64 19.04 -8.17 3.52
C TYR A 64 17.91 -9.02 4.11
N LEU A 65 18.12 -9.63 5.28
CA LEU A 65 17.15 -10.46 5.97
C LEU A 65 16.75 -9.85 7.31
N PRO A 66 16.04 -8.70 7.30
CA PRO A 66 15.67 -7.98 8.51
C PRO A 66 14.82 -8.81 9.48
N PHE A 67 14.15 -9.88 9.01
CA PHE A 67 13.34 -10.77 9.84
C PHE A 67 14.09 -11.42 11.00
N ILE A 68 15.38 -11.70 10.81
CA ILE A 68 16.22 -12.34 11.83
C ILE A 68 16.35 -11.44 13.07
N ASN A 69 16.32 -10.11 12.91
CA ASN A 69 16.52 -9.19 14.02
C ASN A 69 15.26 -9.00 14.87
N TRP A 70 14.08 -9.05 14.27
CA TRP A 70 12.82 -8.77 14.97
C TRP A 70 12.11 -10.02 15.49
N ILE A 71 12.32 -11.19 14.88
CA ILE A 71 11.61 -12.43 15.28
C ILE A 71 11.87 -12.81 16.74
N TYR A 72 13.09 -12.61 17.24
CA TYR A 72 13.45 -12.89 18.64
C TYR A 72 12.92 -11.87 19.65
N ARG A 73 12.44 -10.71 19.18
CA ARG A 73 11.88 -9.64 20.02
C ARG A 73 10.35 -9.63 20.00
N TYR A 74 9.74 -10.62 19.34
CA TYR A 74 8.30 -10.68 19.12
C TYR A 74 7.56 -11.20 20.36
N ASN A 75 6.51 -10.49 20.77
CA ASN A 75 5.73 -10.80 21.98
C ASN A 75 4.40 -11.48 21.62
N LEU A 76 3.93 -12.41 22.47
CA LEU A 76 2.60 -13.03 22.39
C LEU A 76 1.45 -12.02 22.42
N THR A 77 1.62 -10.86 23.05
CA THR A 77 0.61 -9.79 23.01
C THR A 77 0.44 -9.22 21.61
N TRP A 78 1.55 -9.11 20.85
CA TRP A 78 1.51 -8.67 19.45
C TRP A 78 0.94 -9.75 18.54
N PHE A 79 1.25 -11.02 18.82
CA PHE A 79 0.70 -12.17 18.08
C PHE A 79 -0.82 -12.13 17.98
N TRP A 80 -1.53 -11.90 19.09
CA TRP A 80 -3.00 -11.84 19.06
C TRP A 80 -3.53 -10.65 18.27
N GLY A 81 -2.86 -9.50 18.34
CA GLY A 81 -3.19 -8.33 17.55
C GLY A 81 -3.01 -8.58 16.06
N ASP A 82 -1.86 -9.15 15.68
CA ASP A 82 -1.51 -9.45 14.29
C ASP A 82 -2.34 -10.60 13.72
N LEU A 83 -2.76 -11.57 14.54
CA LEU A 83 -3.67 -12.64 14.12
C LEU A 83 -5.04 -12.09 13.75
N ILE A 84 -5.61 -11.22 14.58
CA ILE A 84 -6.91 -10.58 14.31
C ILE A 84 -6.78 -9.66 13.09
N ALA A 85 -5.72 -8.85 13.02
CA ALA A 85 -5.47 -7.98 11.87
C ALA A 85 -5.31 -8.79 10.58
N GLY A 86 -4.49 -9.85 10.60
CA GLY A 86 -4.27 -10.75 9.48
C GLY A 86 -5.54 -11.45 9.01
N LEU A 87 -6.38 -11.91 9.93
CA LEU A 87 -7.68 -12.50 9.57
C LEU A 87 -8.61 -11.47 8.90
N THR A 88 -8.66 -10.24 9.43
CA THR A 88 -9.50 -9.17 8.85
C THR A 88 -8.99 -8.74 7.47
N VAL A 89 -7.68 -8.58 7.29
CA VAL A 89 -7.06 -8.21 6.02
C VAL A 89 -7.21 -9.35 5.01
N GLY A 90 -6.94 -10.59 5.43
CA GLY A 90 -7.09 -11.78 4.57
C GLY A 90 -8.52 -11.94 4.04
N ALA A 91 -9.53 -11.74 4.88
CA ALA A 91 -10.93 -11.79 4.47
C ALA A 91 -11.30 -10.73 3.42
N ILE A 92 -10.61 -9.60 3.39
CA ILE A 92 -10.79 -8.54 2.37
C ILE A 92 -9.95 -8.84 1.12
N VAL A 93 -8.73 -9.32 1.28
CA VAL A 93 -7.77 -9.56 0.19
C VAL A 93 -8.23 -10.68 -0.73
N ILE A 94 -8.88 -11.73 -0.23
CA ILE A 94 -9.39 -12.86 -1.03
C ILE A 94 -10.33 -12.38 -2.17
N PRO A 95 -11.50 -11.79 -1.86
CA PRO A 95 -12.43 -11.34 -2.91
C PRO A 95 -11.85 -10.20 -3.75
N GLN A 96 -11.05 -9.32 -3.15
CA GLN A 96 -10.38 -8.23 -3.85
C GLN A 96 -9.42 -8.76 -4.93
N SER A 97 -8.60 -9.76 -4.60
CA SER A 97 -7.61 -10.33 -5.53
C SER A 97 -8.28 -11.09 -6.67
N MET A 98 -9.40 -11.77 -6.40
CA MET A 98 -10.22 -12.41 -7.44
C MET A 98 -10.80 -11.40 -8.42
N ALA A 99 -11.33 -10.28 -7.92
CA ALA A 99 -11.84 -9.20 -8.77
C ALA A 99 -10.73 -8.59 -9.65
N TYR A 100 -9.53 -8.39 -9.09
CA TYR A 100 -8.39 -7.85 -9.81
C TYR A 100 -7.83 -8.82 -10.87
N ALA A 101 -7.88 -10.14 -10.65
CA ALA A 101 -7.55 -11.11 -11.69
C ALA A 101 -8.45 -10.96 -12.93
N GLY A 102 -9.74 -10.70 -12.73
CA GLY A 102 -10.68 -10.40 -13.81
C GLY A 102 -10.30 -9.13 -14.60
N LEU A 103 -9.77 -8.11 -13.92
CA LEU A 103 -9.22 -6.92 -14.59
C LEU A 103 -8.01 -7.29 -15.47
N ALA A 104 -7.19 -8.26 -15.05
CA ALA A 104 -6.06 -8.76 -15.83
C ALA A 104 -6.40 -9.77 -16.94
N LYS A 105 -7.69 -10.06 -17.20
CA LYS A 105 -8.15 -11.11 -18.14
C LYS A 105 -7.73 -12.53 -17.73
N LEU A 106 -7.50 -12.75 -16.44
CA LEU A 106 -7.12 -14.04 -15.89
C LEU A 106 -8.25 -14.64 -15.08
N ALA A 107 -8.23 -15.97 -14.96
CA ALA A 107 -9.15 -16.66 -14.08
C ALA A 107 -8.90 -16.27 -12.60
N PRO A 108 -9.94 -16.25 -11.74
CA PRO A 108 -9.83 -15.78 -10.36
C PRO A 108 -8.73 -16.44 -9.53
N GLN A 109 -8.39 -17.72 -9.80
CA GLN A 109 -7.33 -18.42 -9.08
C GLN A 109 -5.95 -17.73 -9.18
N PHE A 110 -5.65 -17.05 -10.28
CA PHE A 110 -4.38 -16.35 -10.45
C PHE A 110 -4.25 -15.14 -9.51
N GLY A 111 -5.37 -14.49 -9.17
CA GLY A 111 -5.39 -13.43 -8.16
C GLY A 111 -5.02 -13.98 -6.78
N LEU A 112 -5.55 -15.16 -6.42
CA LEU A 112 -5.25 -15.83 -5.17
C LEU A 112 -3.77 -16.22 -5.09
N TYR A 113 -3.23 -16.81 -6.16
CA TYR A 113 -1.80 -17.15 -6.23
C TYR A 113 -0.90 -15.93 -6.04
N SER A 114 -1.20 -14.81 -6.71
CA SER A 114 -0.42 -13.58 -6.57
C SER A 114 -0.49 -12.98 -5.16
N SER A 115 -1.68 -12.99 -4.54
CA SER A 115 -1.86 -12.49 -3.17
C SER A 115 -1.17 -13.35 -2.10
N PHE A 116 -1.12 -14.67 -2.30
CA PHE A 116 -0.50 -15.58 -1.35
C PHE A 116 1.02 -15.57 -1.47
N VAL A 117 1.55 -15.80 -2.68
CA VAL A 117 2.99 -15.92 -2.91
C VAL A 117 3.72 -14.59 -2.63
N GLY A 118 3.12 -13.45 -2.99
CA GLY A 118 3.71 -12.14 -2.76
C GLY A 118 3.97 -11.84 -1.28
N VAL A 119 2.99 -12.11 -0.42
CA VAL A 119 3.12 -11.89 1.04
C VAL A 119 4.11 -12.88 1.66
N MET A 120 4.06 -14.15 1.24
CA MET A 120 4.95 -15.21 1.71
C MET A 120 6.43 -14.98 1.40
N ILE A 121 6.74 -14.25 0.33
CA ILE A 121 8.13 -13.87 0.02
C ILE A 121 8.48 -12.56 0.73
N TYR A 122 7.55 -11.60 0.78
CA TYR A 122 7.82 -10.28 1.33
C TYR A 122 8.28 -10.31 2.79
N TRP A 123 7.69 -11.14 3.65
CA TRP A 123 8.05 -11.16 5.09
C TRP A 123 9.53 -11.53 5.34
N LEU A 124 10.19 -12.24 4.42
CA LEU A 124 11.63 -12.57 4.50
C LEU A 124 12.50 -11.33 4.27
N PHE A 125 12.06 -10.43 3.40
CA PHE A 125 12.77 -9.21 3.00
C PHE A 125 12.10 -7.94 3.56
N ALA A 126 11.16 -8.09 4.50
CA ALA A 126 10.29 -7.01 4.93
C ALA A 126 11.05 -5.95 5.72
N THR A 127 11.20 -4.78 5.10
CA THR A 127 11.73 -3.57 5.74
C THR A 127 10.66 -2.84 6.56
N SER A 128 9.37 -3.08 6.29
CA SER A 128 8.24 -2.50 7.01
C SER A 128 7.26 -3.59 7.46
N LYS A 129 6.87 -3.55 8.73
CA LYS A 129 5.93 -4.50 9.36
C LYS A 129 4.47 -4.26 8.96
N ASP A 130 4.13 -3.04 8.53
CA ASP A 130 2.73 -2.62 8.31
C ASP A 130 2.30 -2.69 6.84
N ILE A 131 3.22 -3.01 5.92
CA ILE A 131 2.94 -3.10 4.49
C ILE A 131 2.43 -4.50 4.14
N SER A 132 1.22 -4.56 3.59
CA SER A 132 0.71 -5.76 2.95
C SER A 132 0.91 -5.65 1.44
N ILE A 133 1.55 -6.66 0.84
CA ILE A 133 1.72 -6.76 -0.61
C ILE A 133 0.56 -7.58 -1.19
N GLY A 134 0.06 -7.18 -2.35
CA GLY A 134 -0.96 -7.94 -3.06
C GLY A 134 -1.28 -7.31 -4.42
N PRO A 135 -2.20 -7.93 -5.18
CA PRO A 135 -2.66 -7.39 -6.44
C PRO A 135 -3.28 -6.00 -6.26
N VAL A 136 -3.01 -5.09 -7.20
CA VAL A 136 -3.52 -3.72 -7.22
C VAL A 136 -4.26 -3.46 -8.52
N ALA A 137 -5.42 -2.81 -8.46
CA ALA A 137 -6.29 -2.55 -9.61
C ALA A 137 -5.55 -1.94 -10.81
N VAL A 138 -4.70 -0.92 -10.59
CA VAL A 138 -3.96 -0.26 -11.68
C VAL A 138 -3.03 -1.23 -12.41
N MET A 139 -2.24 -2.00 -11.65
CA MET A 139 -1.32 -2.99 -12.23
C MET A 139 -2.09 -4.09 -12.95
N SER A 140 -3.19 -4.57 -12.39
CA SER A 140 -4.04 -5.57 -13.03
C SER A 140 -4.65 -5.08 -14.35
N THR A 141 -5.09 -3.82 -14.42
CA THR A 141 -5.57 -3.23 -15.68
C THR A 141 -4.45 -3.11 -16.72
N LEU A 142 -3.26 -2.65 -16.32
CA LEU A 142 -2.11 -2.54 -17.22
C LEU A 142 -1.68 -3.91 -17.75
N THR A 143 -1.54 -4.91 -16.87
CA THR A 143 -1.25 -6.30 -17.26
C THR A 143 -2.30 -6.81 -18.24
N GLY A 144 -3.59 -6.60 -17.96
CA GLY A 144 -4.67 -7.03 -18.86
C GLY A 144 -4.59 -6.41 -20.25
N ASN A 145 -4.21 -5.13 -20.35
CA ASN A 145 -4.03 -4.44 -21.64
C ASN A 145 -2.85 -5.03 -22.44
N VAL A 146 -1.73 -5.30 -21.77
CA VAL A 146 -0.55 -5.93 -22.41
C VAL A 146 -0.89 -7.34 -22.88
N VAL A 147 -1.51 -8.15 -22.03
CA VAL A 147 -1.92 -9.53 -22.36
C VAL A 147 -2.87 -9.54 -23.55
N GLU A 148 -3.85 -8.63 -23.58
CA GLU A 148 -4.79 -8.53 -24.70
C GLU A 148 -4.10 -8.09 -26.01
N ALA A 149 -3.15 -7.15 -25.93
CA ALA A 149 -2.40 -6.71 -27.11
C ALA A 149 -1.55 -7.85 -27.70
N VAL A 150 -0.82 -8.58 -26.85
CA VAL A 150 0.02 -9.71 -27.28
C VAL A 150 -0.83 -10.87 -27.79
N HIS A 151 -1.96 -11.19 -27.14
CA HIS A 151 -2.84 -12.26 -27.58
C HIS A 151 -3.51 -11.97 -28.93
N LYS A 152 -3.77 -10.69 -29.26
CA LYS A 152 -4.28 -10.30 -30.59
C LYS A 152 -3.27 -10.57 -31.71
N GLU A 153 -1.99 -10.36 -31.43
CA GLU A 153 -0.91 -10.60 -32.40
C GLU A 153 -0.52 -12.09 -32.46
N TYR A 154 -0.56 -12.77 -31.31
CA TYR A 154 -0.20 -14.18 -31.15
C TYR A 154 -1.30 -14.98 -30.43
N PRO A 155 -2.39 -15.35 -31.14
CA PRO A 155 -3.54 -16.02 -30.54
C PRO A 155 -3.25 -17.42 -29.98
N GLN A 156 -2.13 -18.03 -30.38
CA GLN A 156 -1.72 -19.34 -29.92
C GLN A 156 -1.34 -19.40 -28.43
N TYR A 157 -1.00 -18.25 -27.83
CA TYR A 157 -0.60 -18.20 -26.43
C TYR A 157 -1.79 -17.87 -25.54
N GLU A 158 -2.00 -18.68 -24.51
CA GLU A 158 -3.02 -18.41 -23.52
C GLU A 158 -2.69 -17.16 -22.67
N PHE A 159 -3.75 -16.48 -22.20
CA PHE A 159 -3.66 -15.27 -21.37
C PHE A 159 -2.74 -15.46 -20.15
N HIS A 160 -2.82 -16.62 -19.50
CA HIS A 160 -2.05 -16.90 -18.29
C HIS A 160 -0.55 -17.02 -18.57
N THR A 161 -0.15 -17.64 -19.68
CA THR A 161 1.24 -17.78 -20.10
C THR A 161 1.88 -16.44 -20.41
N ILE A 162 1.14 -15.56 -21.09
CA ILE A 162 1.61 -14.19 -21.39
C ILE A 162 1.80 -13.41 -20.08
N ALA A 163 0.83 -13.47 -19.18
CA ALA A 163 0.89 -12.78 -17.89
C ALA A 163 2.04 -13.27 -17.00
N SER A 164 2.27 -14.59 -16.95
CA SER A 164 3.41 -15.15 -16.18
C SER A 164 4.75 -14.71 -16.77
N SER A 165 4.90 -14.73 -18.09
CA SER A 165 6.12 -14.26 -18.76
C SER A 165 6.38 -12.77 -18.52
N LEU A 166 5.34 -11.95 -18.59
CA LEU A 166 5.44 -10.52 -18.27
C LEU A 166 5.87 -10.30 -16.82
N SER A 167 5.31 -11.06 -15.88
CA SER A 167 5.69 -10.96 -14.46
C SER A 167 7.14 -11.35 -14.21
N LEU A 168 7.65 -12.36 -14.93
CA LEU A 168 9.04 -12.80 -14.85
C LEU A 168 9.99 -11.73 -15.38
N ILE A 169 9.69 -11.17 -16.55
CA ILE A 169 10.51 -10.10 -17.17
C ILE A 169 10.53 -8.87 -16.25
N ALA A 170 9.36 -8.43 -15.77
CA ALA A 170 9.27 -7.30 -14.84
C ALA A 170 10.03 -7.58 -13.53
N GLY A 171 9.93 -8.79 -12.99
CA GLY A 171 10.68 -9.23 -11.81
C GLY A 171 12.20 -9.20 -12.04
N CYS A 172 12.68 -9.70 -13.17
CA CYS A 172 14.09 -9.64 -13.54
C CYS A 172 14.61 -8.20 -13.66
N ILE A 173 13.83 -7.29 -14.25
CA ILE A 173 14.18 -5.87 -14.35
C ILE A 173 14.28 -5.26 -12.96
N VAL A 174 13.27 -5.44 -12.11
CA VAL A 174 13.28 -4.90 -10.74
C VAL A 174 14.41 -5.49 -9.91
N PHE A 175 14.69 -6.79 -10.08
CA PHE A 175 15.81 -7.46 -9.42
C PHE A 175 17.16 -6.88 -9.86
N ALA A 176 17.34 -6.63 -11.16
CA ALA A 176 18.55 -5.97 -11.68
C ALA A 176 18.70 -4.54 -11.12
N LEU A 177 17.63 -3.74 -11.12
CA LEU A 177 17.63 -2.39 -10.54
C LEU A 177 18.01 -2.41 -9.05
N GLY A 178 17.49 -3.40 -8.30
CA GLY A 178 17.84 -3.63 -6.90
C GLY A 178 19.30 -4.03 -6.70
N MET A 179 19.81 -4.94 -7.54
CA MET A 179 21.20 -5.39 -7.50
C MET A 179 22.19 -4.24 -7.79
N PHE A 180 21.87 -3.38 -8.76
CA PHE A 180 22.65 -2.18 -9.06
C PHE A 180 22.42 -1.03 -8.06
N ARG A 181 21.60 -1.23 -7.02
CA ARG A 181 21.27 -0.24 -5.98
C ARG A 181 20.79 1.08 -6.58
N LEU A 182 20.00 1.00 -7.66
CA LEU A 182 19.44 2.16 -8.36
C LEU A 182 18.22 2.78 -7.62
N GLY A 183 18.14 2.59 -6.30
CA GLY A 183 17.08 3.15 -5.46
C GLY A 183 17.06 4.68 -5.48
N PHE A 184 18.22 5.32 -5.70
CA PHE A 184 18.33 6.76 -5.84
C PHE A 184 17.44 7.34 -6.96
N ILE A 185 17.08 6.54 -7.97
CA ILE A 185 16.19 6.97 -9.06
C ILE A 185 14.79 7.33 -8.51
N VAL A 186 14.35 6.67 -7.43
CA VAL A 186 13.06 6.94 -6.80
C VAL A 186 13.03 8.33 -6.15
N ASP A 187 14.17 8.80 -5.62
CA ASP A 187 14.29 10.12 -5.00
C ASP A 187 14.17 11.27 -6.02
N PHE A 188 14.38 10.97 -7.31
CA PHE A 188 14.18 11.92 -8.40
C PHE A 188 12.72 12.06 -8.84
N ILE A 189 11.80 11.23 -8.33
CA ILE A 189 10.38 11.33 -8.68
C ILE A 189 9.75 12.45 -7.85
N PRO A 190 9.28 13.56 -8.47
CA PRO A 190 8.72 14.67 -7.71
C PRO A 190 7.43 14.26 -6.99
N LEU A 191 7.27 14.66 -5.73
CA LEU A 191 6.03 14.44 -4.95
C LEU A 191 4.77 14.90 -5.68
N PRO A 192 4.74 16.05 -6.41
CA PRO A 192 3.58 16.44 -7.19
C PRO A 192 3.22 15.45 -8.31
N ALA A 193 4.22 14.82 -8.95
CA ALA A 193 4.00 13.84 -10.00
C ALA A 193 3.38 12.55 -9.42
N LEU A 194 3.87 12.09 -8.27
CA LEU A 194 3.27 10.97 -7.53
C LEU A 194 1.82 11.28 -7.14
N ALA A 195 1.55 12.48 -6.61
CA ALA A 195 0.20 12.89 -6.24
C ALA A 195 -0.76 12.95 -7.44
N ALA A 196 -0.30 13.49 -8.57
CA ALA A 196 -1.07 13.52 -9.83
C ALA A 196 -1.35 12.12 -10.36
N PHE A 197 -0.34 11.23 -10.36
CA PHE A 197 -0.50 9.84 -10.78
C PHE A 197 -1.49 9.08 -9.88
N MET A 198 -1.40 9.25 -8.57
CA MET A 198 -2.32 8.62 -7.61
C MET A 198 -3.76 9.09 -7.81
N THR A 199 -3.95 10.40 -8.00
CA THR A 199 -5.28 10.99 -8.25
C THR A 199 -5.88 10.52 -9.58
N GLY A 200 -5.07 10.54 -10.65
CA GLY A 200 -5.49 10.04 -11.96
C GLY A 200 -5.82 8.54 -11.94
N SER A 201 -5.00 7.75 -11.25
CA SER A 201 -5.24 6.32 -11.04
C SER A 201 -6.53 6.07 -10.26
N ALA A 202 -6.79 6.84 -9.20
CA ALA A 202 -8.03 6.73 -8.42
C ALA A 202 -9.28 7.02 -9.27
N LEU A 203 -9.24 8.07 -10.09
CA LEU A 203 -10.31 8.37 -11.04
C LEU A 203 -10.50 7.25 -12.05
N ASN A 204 -9.41 6.74 -12.64
CA ASN A 204 -9.49 5.65 -13.60
C ASN A 204 -10.08 4.37 -12.97
N ILE A 205 -9.68 4.03 -11.75
CA ILE A 205 -10.26 2.89 -11.01
C ILE A 205 -11.75 3.11 -10.76
N ALA A 206 -12.15 4.27 -10.25
CA ALA A 206 -13.55 4.58 -9.95
C ALA A 206 -14.43 4.41 -11.20
N MET A 207 -13.95 4.91 -12.34
CA MET A 207 -14.63 4.81 -13.63
C MET A 207 -14.66 3.37 -14.14
N GLY A 208 -13.59 2.60 -13.93
CA GLY A 208 -13.53 1.17 -14.24
C GLY A 208 -14.49 0.31 -13.41
N GLN A 209 -15.06 0.80 -12.31
CA GLN A 209 -16.07 0.05 -11.54
C GLN A 209 -17.51 0.33 -11.98
N ILE A 210 -17.76 1.39 -12.77
CA ILE A 210 -19.11 1.81 -13.16
C ILE A 210 -19.87 0.72 -13.94
N PRO A 211 -19.31 0.08 -14.99
CA PRO A 211 -20.03 -0.95 -15.75
C PRO A 211 -20.39 -2.17 -14.89
N THR A 212 -19.48 -2.57 -14.00
CA THR A 212 -19.69 -3.65 -13.05
C THR A 212 -20.81 -3.29 -12.07
N LEU A 213 -20.87 -2.03 -11.60
CA LEU A 213 -21.92 -1.55 -10.71
C LEU A 213 -23.30 -1.54 -11.38
N MET A 214 -23.37 -1.22 -12.68
CA MET A 214 -24.63 -1.20 -13.44
C MET A 214 -25.11 -2.58 -13.90
N GLY A 215 -24.28 -3.62 -13.77
CA GLY A 215 -24.63 -5.00 -14.17
C GLY A 215 -24.67 -5.23 -15.69
N ASN A 216 -24.21 -4.28 -16.50
CA ASN A 216 -24.26 -4.32 -17.97
C ASN A 216 -22.89 -4.62 -18.59
N ASN A 217 -22.28 -5.74 -18.21
CA ASN A 217 -20.95 -6.16 -18.69
C ASN A 217 -20.90 -6.55 -20.18
N LYS A 218 -22.06 -6.69 -20.84
CA LYS A 218 -22.16 -7.15 -22.24
C LYS A 218 -22.05 -6.01 -23.28
N TYR A 219 -22.27 -4.76 -22.87
CA TYR A 219 -22.34 -3.60 -23.80
C TYR A 219 -21.44 -2.42 -23.40
N LEU A 220 -20.95 -2.39 -22.16
CA LEU A 220 -20.02 -1.37 -21.68
C LEU A 220 -18.62 -1.96 -21.62
N ASN A 221 -17.74 -1.56 -22.54
CA ASN A 221 -16.32 -1.80 -22.38
C ASN A 221 -15.84 -1.06 -21.13
N THR A 222 -15.61 -1.78 -20.03
CA THR A 222 -14.96 -1.32 -18.78
C THR A 222 -13.59 -0.66 -18.99
N ARG A 223 -13.10 -0.67 -20.23
CA ARG A 223 -11.72 -0.45 -20.63
C ARG A 223 -11.58 0.48 -21.83
N ALA A 224 -12.69 1.09 -22.29
CA ALA A 224 -12.56 2.28 -23.12
C ALA A 224 -11.83 3.35 -22.30
N SER A 225 -11.16 4.29 -22.98
CA SER A 225 -10.56 5.44 -22.30
C SER A 225 -11.53 6.04 -21.28
N THR A 226 -11.02 6.48 -20.12
CA THR A 226 -11.83 6.91 -18.97
C THR A 226 -12.95 7.89 -19.37
N TYR A 227 -12.70 8.74 -20.37
CA TYR A 227 -13.69 9.69 -20.90
C TYR A 227 -14.83 9.01 -21.70
N LEU A 228 -14.57 7.93 -22.44
CA LEU A 228 -15.60 7.16 -23.15
C LEU A 228 -16.49 6.40 -22.19
N VAL A 229 -15.91 5.84 -21.11
CA VAL A 229 -16.70 5.17 -20.06
C VAL A 229 -17.64 6.19 -19.39
N PHE A 230 -17.16 7.42 -19.15
CA PHE A 230 -18.01 8.50 -18.67
C PHE A 230 -19.14 8.85 -19.64
N GLY A 231 -18.82 9.09 -20.91
CA GLY A 231 -19.82 9.48 -21.91
C GLY A 231 -20.87 8.40 -22.14
N ASN A 232 -20.44 7.13 -22.17
CA ASN A 232 -21.34 5.99 -22.36
C ASN A 232 -22.17 5.69 -21.11
N PHE A 233 -21.64 5.94 -19.91
CA PHE A 233 -22.41 5.83 -18.66
C PHE A 233 -23.69 6.67 -18.73
N TRP A 234 -23.58 7.96 -19.04
CA TRP A 234 -24.73 8.87 -19.12
C TRP A 234 -25.75 8.44 -20.17
N LYS A 235 -25.30 7.89 -21.30
CA LYS A 235 -26.18 7.40 -22.37
C LYS A 235 -26.92 6.11 -22.01
N GLN A 236 -26.40 5.31 -21.08
CA GLN A 236 -26.89 3.96 -20.80
C GLN A 236 -27.62 3.83 -19.46
N ILE A 237 -27.78 4.93 -18.71
CA ILE A 237 -28.65 5.04 -17.52
C ILE A 237 -30.07 4.49 -17.77
N PRO A 238 -30.72 4.72 -18.93
CA PRO A 238 -32.07 4.21 -19.18
C PRO A 238 -32.15 2.68 -19.27
N HIS A 239 -31.03 1.99 -19.48
CA HIS A 239 -30.95 0.54 -19.64
C HIS A 239 -30.45 -0.19 -18.38
N CYS A 240 -30.57 0.44 -17.21
CA CYS A 240 -30.20 -0.18 -15.93
C CYS A 240 -31.05 -1.43 -15.65
N ASN A 241 -30.37 -2.57 -15.49
CA ASN A 241 -30.99 -3.84 -15.11
C ASN A 241 -31.15 -3.96 -13.59
N LEU A 242 -31.90 -4.97 -13.15
CA LEU A 242 -32.10 -5.30 -11.73
C LEU A 242 -30.76 -5.56 -10.99
N ASN A 243 -29.72 -5.98 -11.71
CA ASN A 243 -28.35 -6.13 -11.21
C ASN A 243 -27.72 -4.81 -10.74
N ALA A 244 -28.10 -3.68 -11.34
CA ALA A 244 -27.66 -2.37 -10.88
C ALA A 244 -28.18 -2.05 -9.47
N ALA A 245 -29.39 -2.52 -9.14
CA ALA A 245 -29.96 -2.35 -7.81
C ALA A 245 -29.12 -3.08 -6.75
N LEU A 246 -28.61 -4.28 -7.04
CA LEU A 246 -27.72 -5.02 -6.13
C LEU A 246 -26.41 -4.27 -5.89
N GLY A 247 -25.77 -3.75 -6.95
CA GLY A 247 -24.55 -2.96 -6.83
C GLY A 247 -24.75 -1.68 -6.03
N LEU A 248 -25.81 -0.92 -6.32
CA LEU A 248 -26.09 0.36 -5.65
C LEU A 248 -26.51 0.17 -4.19
N THR A 249 -27.33 -0.83 -3.89
CA THR A 249 -27.75 -1.13 -2.51
C THR A 249 -26.56 -1.62 -1.67
N SER A 250 -25.65 -2.40 -2.25
CA SER A 250 -24.42 -2.84 -1.59
C SER A 250 -23.50 -1.66 -1.26
N LEU A 251 -23.33 -0.75 -2.22
CA LEU A 251 -22.57 0.47 -2.02
C LEU A 251 -23.19 1.35 -0.93
N PHE A 252 -24.50 1.56 -0.97
CA PHE A 252 -25.23 2.32 0.04
C PHE A 252 -25.05 1.70 1.44
N LEU A 253 -25.22 0.39 1.58
CA LEU A 253 -25.05 -0.32 2.84
C LEU A 253 -23.62 -0.17 3.38
N LEU A 254 -22.60 -0.26 2.53
CA LEU A 254 -21.20 -0.11 2.92
C LEU A 254 -20.91 1.29 3.49
N TYR A 255 -21.45 2.34 2.85
CA TYR A 255 -21.35 3.72 3.34
C TYR A 255 -22.20 3.97 4.59
N LEU A 256 -23.38 3.36 4.68
CA LEU A 256 -24.26 3.45 5.84
C LEU A 256 -23.59 2.86 7.09
N ILE A 257 -23.03 1.66 6.99
CA ILE A 257 -22.28 1.03 8.10
C ILE A 257 -21.11 1.91 8.52
N ARG A 258 -20.36 2.46 7.56
CA ARG A 258 -19.26 3.39 7.84
C ARG A 258 -19.75 4.63 8.58
N PHE A 259 -20.82 5.26 8.12
CA PHE A 259 -21.38 6.48 8.71
C PHE A 259 -21.85 6.23 10.14
N ILE A 260 -22.60 5.14 10.36
CA ILE A 260 -23.11 4.75 11.68
C ILE A 260 -21.94 4.47 12.63
N CYS A 261 -20.95 3.67 12.21
CA CYS A 261 -19.80 3.32 13.08
C CYS A 261 -18.97 4.55 13.45
N LEU A 262 -18.72 5.46 12.50
CA LEU A 262 -17.98 6.70 12.78
C LEU A 262 -18.75 7.61 13.73
N ARG A 263 -20.07 7.73 13.56
CA ARG A 263 -20.92 8.55 14.44
C ARG A 263 -21.08 7.92 15.83
N ALA A 264 -21.17 6.60 15.91
CA ALA A 264 -21.24 5.84 17.16
C ALA A 264 -19.92 5.89 17.93
N SER A 265 -18.78 5.79 17.25
CA SER A 265 -17.45 5.97 17.86
C SER A 265 -17.31 7.34 18.53
N LYS A 266 -17.75 8.42 17.86
CA LYS A 266 -17.77 9.77 18.46
C LYS A 266 -18.75 9.92 19.63
N ARG A 267 -19.86 9.17 19.65
CA ARG A 267 -20.89 9.22 20.71
C ARG A 267 -20.51 8.39 21.95
N PHE A 268 -19.76 7.30 21.78
CA PHE A 268 -19.41 6.37 22.85
C PHE A 268 -17.89 6.10 22.86
N PRO A 269 -17.07 7.00 23.43
CA PRO A 269 -15.61 6.87 23.44
C PRO A 269 -15.13 5.62 24.21
N THR A 270 -15.91 5.15 25.20
CA THR A 270 -15.60 3.93 25.95
C THR A 270 -15.65 2.64 25.11
N LYS A 271 -16.33 2.66 23.94
CA LYS A 271 -16.44 1.50 23.02
C LYS A 271 -15.79 1.76 21.65
N GLU A 272 -14.94 2.78 21.54
CA GLU A 272 -14.29 3.17 20.28
C GLU A 272 -13.62 1.99 19.55
N LYS A 273 -12.88 1.16 20.28
CA LYS A 273 -12.18 -0.02 19.72
C LYS A 273 -13.15 -1.00 19.05
N LEU A 274 -14.32 -1.23 19.63
CA LEU A 274 -15.34 -2.12 19.07
C LEU A 274 -15.90 -1.55 17.76
N PHE A 275 -16.23 -0.26 17.72
CA PHE A 275 -16.72 0.40 16.51
C PHE A 275 -15.65 0.47 15.42
N PHE A 276 -14.38 0.60 15.78
CA PHE A 276 -13.27 0.50 14.85
C PHE A 276 -13.21 -0.88 14.18
N PHE A 277 -13.24 -1.97 14.96
CA PHE A 277 -13.23 -3.33 14.42
C PHE A 277 -14.46 -3.62 13.53
N ILE A 278 -15.66 -3.20 13.95
CA ILE A 278 -16.89 -3.35 13.16
C ILE A 278 -16.77 -2.57 11.83
N SER A 279 -16.20 -1.36 11.87
CA SER A 279 -15.99 -0.56 10.66
C SER A 279 -15.01 -1.22 9.68
N THR A 280 -14.00 -1.94 10.18
CA THR A 280 -13.04 -2.69 9.34
C THR A 280 -13.70 -3.92 8.70
N LEU A 281 -14.54 -4.64 9.45
CA LEU A 281 -15.26 -5.83 8.98
C LEU A 281 -16.42 -5.54 8.03
N ARG A 282 -16.79 -4.27 7.82
CA ARG A 282 -17.96 -3.88 7.00
C ARG A 282 -17.93 -4.49 5.60
N ALA A 283 -16.76 -4.53 4.95
CA ALA A 283 -16.63 -5.03 3.59
C ALA A 283 -16.92 -6.53 3.54
N VAL A 284 -16.37 -7.27 4.50
CA VAL A 284 -16.60 -8.72 4.66
C VAL A 284 -18.08 -8.99 4.93
N PHE A 285 -18.69 -8.23 5.84
CA PHE A 285 -20.12 -8.38 6.15
C PHE A 285 -21.00 -8.15 4.92
N VAL A 286 -20.77 -7.08 4.16
CA VAL A 286 -21.54 -6.79 2.95
C VAL A 286 -21.35 -7.88 1.90
N ILE A 287 -20.12 -8.37 1.71
CA ILE A 287 -19.84 -9.48 0.78
C ILE A 287 -20.61 -10.74 1.19
N LEU A 288 -20.54 -11.16 2.46
CA LEU A 288 -21.24 -12.34 2.96
C LEU A 288 -22.76 -12.19 2.87
N LEU A 289 -23.29 -11.02 3.18
CA LEU A 289 -24.72 -10.74 3.07
C LEU A 289 -25.22 -10.88 1.63
N TYR A 290 -24.53 -10.28 0.66
CA TYR A 290 -24.92 -10.35 -0.75
C TYR A 290 -24.65 -11.73 -1.36
N LEU A 291 -23.63 -12.46 -0.88
CA LEU A 291 -23.44 -13.86 -1.21
C LEU A 291 -24.64 -14.70 -0.76
N PHE A 292 -25.11 -14.48 0.47
CA PHE A 292 -26.28 -15.16 1.02
C PHE A 292 -27.56 -14.81 0.24
N ILE A 293 -27.77 -13.53 -0.09
CA ILE A 293 -28.91 -13.10 -0.92
C ILE A 293 -28.85 -13.75 -2.30
N SER A 294 -27.68 -13.77 -2.95
CA SER A 294 -27.49 -14.43 -4.25
C SER A 294 -27.77 -15.93 -4.17
N TRP A 295 -27.29 -16.60 -3.13
CA TRP A 295 -27.59 -18.00 -2.88
C TRP A 295 -29.09 -18.23 -2.66
N LEU A 296 -29.77 -17.38 -1.88
CA LEU A 296 -31.21 -17.48 -1.64
C LEU A 296 -32.03 -17.30 -2.93
N ILE A 297 -31.57 -16.46 -3.86
CA ILE A 297 -32.23 -16.30 -5.17
C ILE A 297 -31.96 -17.51 -6.08
N ASN A 298 -30.73 -18.02 -6.09
CA ASN A 298 -30.26 -19.00 -7.08
C ASN A 298 -30.25 -20.47 -6.60
N HIS A 299 -30.58 -20.77 -5.33
CA HIS A 299 -30.58 -22.14 -4.80
C HIS A 299 -31.56 -23.09 -5.52
N ASN A 300 -32.62 -22.54 -6.13
CA ASN A 300 -33.66 -23.32 -6.81
C ASN A 300 -33.35 -23.69 -8.26
N ASP A 301 -32.37 -23.04 -8.92
CA ASP A 301 -32.05 -23.32 -10.32
C ASP A 301 -30.54 -23.21 -10.61
N PRO A 302 -29.73 -24.19 -10.16
CA PRO A 302 -28.27 -24.14 -10.24
C PRO A 302 -27.72 -24.18 -11.67
N LYS A 303 -28.55 -24.46 -12.68
CA LYS A 303 -28.13 -24.53 -14.10
C LYS A 303 -28.24 -23.19 -14.82
N ASN A 304 -29.07 -22.25 -14.34
CA ASN A 304 -29.27 -20.92 -14.94
C ASN A 304 -29.38 -19.85 -13.85
N PRO A 305 -28.26 -19.44 -13.24
CA PRO A 305 -28.26 -18.39 -12.21
C PRO A 305 -28.76 -17.06 -12.81
N ARG A 306 -29.69 -16.42 -12.10
CA ARG A 306 -30.29 -15.11 -12.42
C ARG A 306 -29.55 -13.98 -11.72
#